data_AF-A0A950JTR8-F1
#
_entry.id   AF-A0A950JTR8-F1
#
_cell.length_a   1.000
_cell.length_b   1.000
_cell.length_c   1.000
_cell.angle_alpha   90.00
_cell.angle_beta   90.00
_cell.angle_gamma   90.00
#
_symmetry.space_group_name_H-M   'P 1'
#
loop_
_entity.id
_entity.type
_entity.pdbx_description
1 polymer ?
#
loop_
_entity_poly.entity_id
_entity_poly.type
_entity_poly.pdbx_seq_one_letter_code
_entity_poly.pdbx_strand_id
1 'polypeptide(L)' 'VIAKAGKPLVKVTSVNSPTTAQVRRLGFLCGEIEVPEDFDRMGEAEIERLFSSAT' A
#
# COMPACT_ATOMS: atom_id res chain seq x y z
N VAL A 1 -11.93 30.45 -6.08
CA VAL A 1 -12.29 29.94 -7.43
C VAL A 1 -12.14 31.09 -8.41
N ILE A 2 -11.32 30.96 -9.45
CA ILE A 2 -11.19 31.98 -10.52
C ILE A 2 -12.03 31.51 -11.70
N ALA A 3 -13.00 32.31 -12.13
CA ALA A 3 -13.86 32.03 -13.27
C ALA A 3 -13.66 33.11 -14.33
N LYS A 4 -13.59 32.71 -15.61
CA LYS A 4 -13.72 33.64 -16.75
C LYS A 4 -15.09 33.40 -17.36
N ALA A 5 -15.93 34.43 -17.41
CA ALA A 5 -17.31 34.39 -17.90
C ALA A 5 -18.21 33.34 -17.21
N GLY A 6 -18.08 33.17 -15.87
CA GLY A 6 -18.99 32.33 -15.08
C GLY A 6 -18.79 30.81 -15.21
N LYS A 7 -17.87 30.35 -16.06
CA LYS A 7 -17.48 28.94 -16.15
C LYS A 7 -16.25 28.69 -15.26
N PRO A 8 -16.32 27.81 -14.24
CA PRO A 8 -15.16 27.45 -13.45
C PRO A 8 -14.16 26.72 -14.34
N LEU A 9 -13.06 27.39 -14.70
CA LEU A 9 -12.13 26.91 -15.73
C LEU A 9 -10.84 26.31 -15.15
N VAL A 10 -10.64 26.35 -13.82
CA VAL A 10 -9.32 26.05 -13.25
C VAL A 10 -9.42 25.09 -12.07
N LYS A 11 -8.76 23.94 -12.22
CA LYS A 11 -8.47 22.97 -11.15
C LYS A 11 -7.11 23.34 -10.53
N VAL A 12 -7.10 23.72 -9.25
CA VAL A 12 -5.86 23.99 -8.50
C VAL A 12 -5.33 22.67 -7.96
N THR A 13 -4.17 22.24 -8.46
CA THR A 13 -3.44 21.06 -7.97
C THR A 13 -2.00 21.47 -7.65
N SER A 14 -1.45 20.95 -6.55
CA SER A 14 -0.05 21.17 -6.19
C SER A 14 0.86 20.66 -7.32
N VAL A 15 1.77 21.51 -7.76
CA VAL A 15 2.71 21.24 -8.86
C VAL A 15 3.59 20.02 -8.58
N ASN A 16 3.82 19.72 -7.29
CA ASN A 16 4.73 18.66 -6.85
C ASN A 16 4.04 17.52 -6.09
N SER A 17 2.70 17.40 -6.16
CA SER A 17 2.06 16.23 -5.59
C SER A 17 2.46 15.00 -6.42
N PRO A 18 3.11 13.98 -5.81
CA PRO A 18 3.34 12.74 -6.52
C PRO A 18 1.97 12.23 -6.97
N THR A 19 1.83 11.98 -8.27
CA THR A 19 0.61 11.37 -8.81
C THR A 19 0.40 10.10 -7.99
N THR A 20 -0.80 9.89 -7.44
CA THR A 20 -1.14 8.71 -6.61
C THR A 20 -0.77 7.37 -7.27
N ALA A 21 -0.55 7.37 -8.59
CA ALA A 21 -0.02 6.27 -9.38
C ALA A 21 1.47 5.90 -9.13
N GLN A 22 2.27 6.74 -8.47
CA GLN A 22 3.73 6.51 -8.34
C GLN A 22 4.20 6.07 -6.94
N VAL A 23 3.30 5.85 -5.99
CA VAL A 23 3.71 5.25 -4.72
C VAL A 23 3.79 3.73 -4.91
N ARG A 24 4.95 3.24 -5.38
CA ARG A 24 5.25 1.81 -5.35
C ARG A 24 5.46 1.37 -3.90
N ARG A 25 4.38 0.95 -3.24
CA ARG A 25 4.39 0.46 -1.85
C ARG A 25 5.04 -0.92 -1.72
N LEU A 26 5.16 -1.65 -2.82
CA LEU A 26 5.69 -3.00 -2.90
C LEU A 26 7.02 -3.00 -3.67
N GLY A 27 7.88 -3.98 -3.39
CA GLY A 27 9.16 -4.16 -4.08
C GLY A 27 10.33 -3.35 -3.52
N PHE A 28 10.16 -2.70 -2.35
CA PHE A 28 11.20 -1.91 -1.69
C PHE A 28 12.46 -2.72 -1.30
N LEU A 29 12.32 -4.05 -1.15
CA LEU A 29 13.41 -4.99 -0.81
C LEU A 29 13.46 -6.18 -1.77
N CYS A 30 13.05 -5.98 -3.02
CA CYS A 30 13.08 -7.06 -4.01
C CYS A 30 14.53 -7.50 -4.24
N GLY A 31 14.83 -8.78 -3.98
CA GLY A 31 16.19 -9.34 -4.10
C GLY A 31 17.07 -9.23 -2.86
N GLU A 32 16.66 -8.44 -1.85
CA GLU A 32 17.37 -8.33 -0.57
C GLU A 32 16.94 -9.38 0.46
N ILE A 33 15.85 -10.09 0.17
CA ILE A 33 15.31 -11.17 1.00
C ILE A 33 15.04 -12.37 0.10
N GLU A 34 15.61 -13.52 0.46
CA GLU A 34 15.23 -14.81 -0.10
C GLU A 34 14.05 -15.35 0.72
N VAL A 35 12.90 -15.50 0.06
CA VAL A 35 11.70 -16.04 0.70
C VAL A 35 11.83 -17.56 0.73
N PRO A 36 11.82 -18.22 1.91
CA PRO A 36 11.84 -19.67 2.01
C PRO A 36 10.60 -20.30 1.36
N GLU A 37 10.73 -21.53 0.85
CA GLU A 37 9.61 -22.25 0.23
C GLU A 37 8.44 -22.50 1.18
N ASP A 38 8.69 -22.55 2.50
CA ASP A 38 7.74 -22.84 3.56
C ASP A 38 7.30 -21.59 4.35
N PHE A 39 7.52 -20.39 3.81
CA PHE A 39 7.16 -19.13 4.46
C PHE A 39 5.67 -19.06 4.88
N ASP A 40 4.79 -19.73 4.14
CA ASP A 40 3.36 -19.82 4.42
C ASP A 40 3.01 -20.67 5.65
N ARG A 41 3.94 -21.52 6.11
CA ARG A 41 3.79 -22.41 7.27
C ARG A 41 4.57 -21.97 8.50
N MET A 42 5.47 -21.01 8.34
CA MET A 42 6.27 -20.50 9.46
C MET A 42 5.37 -19.96 10.59
N GLY A 43 5.58 -20.45 11.81
CA GLY A 43 4.83 -19.99 12.99
C GLY A 43 3.44 -20.62 13.17
N GLU A 44 3.05 -21.60 12.34
CA GLU A 44 1.75 -22.29 12.39
C GLU A 44 1.37 -22.75 13.81
N ALA A 45 2.28 -23.44 14.51
CA ALA A 45 1.99 -23.98 15.85
C ALA A 45 1.70 -22.90 16.91
N GLU A 46 2.39 -21.75 16.87
CA GLU A 46 2.13 -20.66 17.82
C GLU A 46 0.84 -19.92 17.47
N ILE A 47 0.57 -19.72 16.18
CA ILE A 47 -0.71 -19.16 15.70
C ILE A 47 -1.86 -20.08 16.11
N GLU A 48 -1.75 -21.39 15.89
CA GLU A 48 -2.74 -22.37 16.32
C GLU A 48 -2.98 -22.29 17.83
N ARG A 49 -1.93 -22.22 18.64
CA ARG A 49 -2.05 -22.08 20.10
C ARG A 49 -2.77 -20.81 20.53
N LEU A 50 -2.58 -19.69 19.82
CA LEU A 50 -3.19 -18.40 20.11
C LEU A 50 -4.66 -18.32 19.70
N PHE A 51 -5.05 -19.03 18.63
CA PHE A 51 -6.38 -18.86 18.02
C PHE A 51 -7.29 -20.10 18.10
N SER A 52 -6.79 -21.26 18.53
CA SER A 52 -7.60 -22.49 18.72
C SER A 52 -8.47 -22.49 19.99
N SER A 53 -8.36 -21.48 20.87
CA SER A 53 -9.19 -21.35 22.07
C SER A 53 -10.55 -20.70 21.83
N ALA A 54 -10.98 -20.52 20.59
CA ALA A 54 -12.32 -20.08 20.24
C ALA A 54 -13.22 -21.29 19.96
N THR A 55 -13.57 -22.04 21.01
CA THR A 55 -14.71 -22.96 21.03
C THR A 55 -15.35 -22.91 22.40
#